data_AF-A0A4V2FS11-F1
#
_entry.id   AF-A0A4V2FS11-F1
#
_cell.length_a   1.000
_cell.length_b   1.000
_cell.length_c   1.000
_cell.angle_alpha   90.00
_cell.angle_beta   90.00
_cell.angle_gamma   90.00
#
_symmetry.space_group_name_H-M   'P 1'
#
loop_
_entity.id
_entity.type
_entity.pdbx_description
1 polymer ?
#
loop_
_entity_poly.entity_id
_entity_poly.type
_entity_poly.pdbx_seq_one_letter_code
_entity_poly.pdbx_strand_id
1 'polypeptide(L)'
;MKRLGIRYRRPYNMRHTYATMMLMAGMAPAFCAGQMGHSVEVFLGTYAKWLPGAGDAAEMAKLENAIGPDSSLVLPRRHEKRPLSGA
;
A
#
# COMPACT_ATOMS: atom_id res chain seq x y z
N MET A 1 27.14 -1.60 16.64
CA MET A 1 27.89 -1.53 15.36
C MET A 1 29.37 -1.94 15.48
N LYS A 2 30.18 -1.33 16.37
CA LYS A 2 31.63 -1.65 16.47
C LYS A 2 31.94 -3.12 16.77
N ARG A 3 31.15 -3.78 17.64
CA ARG A 3 31.26 -5.22 17.95
C ARG A 3 30.90 -6.16 16.79
N LEU A 4 30.11 -5.68 15.83
CA LEU A 4 29.67 -6.46 14.65
C LEU A 4 30.50 -6.12 13.40
N GLY A 5 31.57 -5.33 13.53
CA GLY A 5 32.37 -4.86 12.39
C GLY A 5 31.62 -3.94 11.41
N ILE A 6 30.38 -3.54 11.71
CA ILE A 6 29.57 -2.71 10.83
C ILE A 6 30.08 -1.27 10.91
N ARG A 7 30.53 -0.76 9.76
CA ARG A 7 30.94 0.64 9.58
C ARG A 7 29.81 1.59 9.95
N TYR A 8 30.17 2.65 10.66
CA TYR A 8 29.23 3.69 11.07
C TYR A 8 28.55 4.37 9.87
N ARG A 9 27.27 4.64 10.03
CA ARG A 9 26.42 5.38 9.11
C ARG A 9 25.70 6.46 9.90
N ARG A 10 25.64 7.67 9.34
CA ARG A 10 24.89 8.77 9.96
C ARG A 10 23.41 8.37 10.01
N PRO A 11 22.71 8.55 11.15
CA PRO A 11 21.30 8.18 11.30
C PRO A 11 20.38 8.77 10.22
N TYR A 12 20.72 9.97 9.72
CA TYR A 12 19.97 10.62 8.65
C TYR A 12 19.87 9.78 7.36
N ASN A 13 20.91 9.01 7.01
CA ASN A 13 20.88 8.17 5.81
C ASN A 13 19.85 7.04 5.92
N MET A 14 19.57 6.59 7.15
CA MET A 14 18.59 5.54 7.43
C MET A 14 17.17 6.00 7.13
N ARG A 15 16.92 7.32 7.24
CA ARG A 15 15.62 7.94 6.95
C ARG A 15 15.24 7.83 5.47
N HIS A 16 16.21 7.95 4.57
CA HIS A 16 15.99 7.74 3.13
C HIS A 16 15.73 6.26 2.81
N THR A 17 16.51 5.34 3.41
CA THR A 17 16.28 3.89 3.25
C THR A 17 14.88 3.51 3.72
N TYR A 18 14.43 4.05 4.85
CA TYR A 18 13.09 3.80 5.38
C TYR A 18 12.00 4.27 4.40
N ALA A 19 12.14 5.46 3.82
CA ALA A 19 11.22 5.99 2.81
C ALA A 19 11.08 5.06 1.59
N THR A 20 12.22 4.62 1.04
CA THR A 20 12.24 3.73 -0.12
C THR A 20 11.62 2.37 0.21
N MET A 21 11.89 1.81 1.38
CA MET A 21 11.30 0.55 1.81
C MET A 21 9.78 0.63 1.94
N MET A 22 9.24 1.72 2.49
CA MET A 22 7.79 1.92 2.60
C MET A 22 7.11 1.98 1.23
N LEU A 23 7.73 2.66 0.26
CA LEU A 23 7.20 2.74 -1.11
C LEU A 23 7.27 1.38 -1.84
N MET A 24 8.38 0.66 -1.71
CA MET A 24 8.51 -0.69 -2.27
C MET A 24 7.51 -1.69 -1.67
N ALA A 25 7.14 -1.50 -0.40
CA ALA A 25 6.11 -2.29 0.26
C ALA A 25 4.67 -1.90 -0.15
N GLY A 26 4.50 -0.89 -1.02
CA GLY A 26 3.18 -0.42 -1.46
C GLY A 26 2.39 0.33 -0.39
N MET A 27 3.07 0.90 0.61
CA MET A 27 2.39 1.63 1.69
C MET A 27 1.83 2.97 1.21
N ALA A 28 0.72 3.39 1.81
CA ALA A 28 0.05 4.65 1.48
C ALA A 28 1.00 5.86 1.65
N PRO A 29 1.27 6.66 0.59
CA PRO A 29 2.23 7.76 0.66
C PRO A 29 1.89 8.84 1.71
N ALA A 30 0.60 9.06 1.99
CA ALA A 30 0.15 9.98 3.03
C ALA A 30 0.59 9.54 4.44
N PHE A 31 0.51 8.23 4.72
CA PHE A 31 0.99 7.66 5.98
C PHE A 31 2.51 7.78 6.08
N CYS A 32 3.22 7.41 5.01
CA CYS A 32 4.69 7.48 4.95
C CYS A 32 5.22 8.90 5.15
N ALA A 33 4.60 9.89 4.51
CA ALA A 33 4.94 11.30 4.68
C ALA A 33 4.72 11.78 6.13
N GLY A 34 3.60 11.36 6.75
CA GLY A 34 3.32 11.61 8.16
C GLY A 34 4.37 11.04 9.11
N GLN A 35 4.82 9.79 8.88
CA GLN A 35 5.90 9.17 9.65
C GLN A 35 7.24 9.92 9.54
N MET A 36 7.45 10.60 8.41
CA MET A 36 8.64 11.41 8.18
C MET A 36 8.45 12.87 8.53
N GLY A 37 7.26 13.34 8.96
CA GLY A 37 7.01 14.75 9.24
C GLY A 37 7.20 15.68 8.05
N HIS A 38 7.02 15.18 6.82
CA HIS A 38 7.07 15.96 5.59
C HIS A 38 5.68 16.02 4.94
N SER A 39 5.43 16.98 4.04
CA SER A 39 4.24 16.94 3.19
C SER A 39 4.32 15.77 2.21
N VAL A 40 3.16 15.29 1.77
CA VAL A 40 3.05 14.23 0.76
C VAL A 40 3.73 14.62 -0.54
N GLU A 41 3.61 15.89 -0.93
CA GLU A 41 4.25 16.46 -2.11
C GLU A 41 5.78 16.39 -2.04
N VAL A 42 6.37 16.79 -0.91
CA VAL A 42 7.83 16.69 -0.70
C VAL A 42 8.28 15.24 -0.68
N PHE A 43 7.51 14.36 -0.04
CA PHE A 43 7.81 12.93 0.03
C PHE A 43 7.82 12.29 -1.37
N LEU A 44 6.75 12.46 -2.15
CA LEU A 44 6.66 11.90 -3.50
C LEU A 44 7.68 12.56 -4.44
N GLY A 45 7.86 13.88 -4.39
CA GLY A 45 8.86 14.57 -5.19
C GLY A 45 10.28 14.06 -4.95
N THR A 46 10.60 13.63 -3.73
CA THR A 46 11.93 13.10 -3.38
C THR A 46 12.09 11.62 -3.73
N TYR A 47 11.07 10.79 -3.45
CA TYR A 47 11.23 9.34 -3.45
C TYR A 47 10.50 8.61 -4.58
N ALA A 48 9.45 9.19 -5.16
CA ALA A 48 8.69 8.54 -6.24
C ALA A 48 9.50 8.37 -7.53
N LYS A 49 10.54 9.20 -7.75
CA LYS A 49 11.48 9.07 -8.88
C LYS A 49 12.10 7.68 -8.98
N TRP A 50 12.23 6.97 -7.86
CA TRP A 50 12.88 5.67 -7.79
C TRP A 50 11.91 4.48 -7.87
N LEU A 51 10.63 4.73 -8.16
CA LEU A 51 9.68 3.68 -8.52
C LEU A 51 9.65 3.56 -10.05
N PRO A 52 10.45 2.65 -10.65
CA PRO A 52 10.38 2.42 -12.08
C PRO A 52 9.04 1.77 -12.44
N GLY A 53 8.53 2.05 -13.64
CA GLY A 53 7.27 1.50 -14.16
C GLY A 53 7.27 -0.03 -14.39
N ALA A 54 8.30 -0.74 -13.93
CA ALA A 54 8.37 -2.20 -13.95
C ALA A 54 7.20 -2.86 -13.16
N GLY A 55 6.58 -2.12 -12.24
CA GLY A 55 5.40 -2.55 -11.50
C GLY A 55 4.06 -2.13 -12.11
N ASP A 56 4.02 -1.30 -13.15
CA ASP A 56 2.78 -0.65 -13.61
C ASP A 56 1.73 -1.67 -14.07
N ALA A 57 2.16 -2.71 -14.78
CA ALA A 57 1.28 -3.79 -15.20
C ALA A 57 0.72 -4.58 -13.99
N ALA A 58 1.52 -4.77 -12.94
CA ALA A 58 1.07 -5.44 -11.72
C ALA A 58 0.11 -4.55 -10.91
N GLU A 59 0.32 -3.23 -10.88
CA GLU A 59 -0.62 -2.28 -10.27
C GLU A 59 -1.95 -2.23 -11.03
N MET A 60 -1.92 -2.23 -12.37
CA MET A 60 -3.13 -2.31 -13.19
C MET A 60 -3.87 -3.64 -12.99
N ALA A 61 -3.15 -4.76 -12.86
CA ALA A 61 -3.75 -6.05 -12.55
C ALA A 61 -4.48 -6.06 -11.19
N LYS A 62 -3.99 -5.31 -10.19
CA LYS A 62 -4.73 -5.15 -8.91
C LYS A 62 -6.06 -4.43 -9.11
N LEU A 63 -6.09 -3.41 -9.97
CA LEU A 63 -7.32 -2.69 -10.32
C LEU A 63 -8.30 -3.60 -11.06
N GLU A 64 -7.82 -4.36 -12.06
CA GLU A 64 -8.62 -5.31 -12.82
C GLU A 64 -9.23 -6.39 -11.91
N ASN A 65 -8.44 -6.92 -10.97
CA ASN A 65 -8.93 -7.88 -9.97
C ASN A 65 -9.97 -7.28 -9.01
N ALA A 66 -9.87 -5.98 -8.71
CA ALA A 66 -10.82 -5.31 -7.81
C ALA A 66 -12.14 -4.94 -8.50
N ILE A 67 -12.12 -4.64 -9.81
CA ILE A 67 -13.27 -4.15 -10.58
C ILE A 67 -13.93 -5.25 -11.42
N GLY A 68 -13.24 -6.37 -11.66
CA GLY A 68 -13.73 -7.48 -12.46
C GLY A 68 -15.14 -7.98 -12.07
N PRO A 69 -15.89 -8.56 -13.02
CA PRO A 69 -17.32 -8.86 -12.88
C PRO A 69 -17.66 -9.91 -11.81
N ASP A 70 -16.65 -10.51 -11.16
CA ASP A 70 -16.79 -11.46 -10.05
C ASP A 70 -16.42 -10.83 -8.68
N SER A 71 -16.53 -9.51 -8.56
CA SER A 71 -16.62 -8.86 -7.25
C SER A 71 -18.02 -9.12 -6.70
N SER A 72 -18.18 -10.26 -6.05
CA SER A 72 -19.29 -10.55 -5.13
C SER A 72 -19.28 -9.55 -3.98
N LEU A 73 -19.68 -8.31 -4.27
CA LEU A 73 -20.27 -7.40 -3.30
C LEU A 73 -21.51 -8.13 -2.78
N VAL A 74 -21.30 -8.91 -1.72
CA VAL A 74 -22.32 -9.58 -0.92
C VAL A 74 -23.21 -8.48 -0.34
N LEU A 75 -24.20 -8.05 -1.11
CA LEU A 75 -25.39 -7.46 -0.55
C LEU A 75 -26.08 -8.58 0.21
N PRO A 76 -26.41 -8.40 1.51
CA PRO A 76 -27.12 -9.43 2.25
C PRO A 76 -28.42 -9.73 1.50
N ARG A 77 -28.57 -10.97 1.02
CA ARG A 77 -29.79 -11.41 0.34
C ARG A 77 -30.97 -11.04 1.22
N ARG A 78 -31.79 -10.11 0.73
CA ARG A 78 -33.01 -9.63 1.37
C ARG A 78 -33.80 -10.85 1.83
N HIS A 79 -34.02 -10.94 3.14
CA HIS A 79 -34.69 -12.07 3.78
C HIS A 79 -36.10 -12.22 3.20
N GLU A 80 -36.26 -13.09 2.21
CA GLU A 80 -37.56 -13.46 1.67
C GLU A 80 -38.25 -14.36 2.69
N LYS A 81 -39.37 -13.88 3.24
CA LYS A 81 -40.16 -14.61 4.21
C LYS A 81 -40.67 -15.88 3.54
N ARG A 82 -40.15 -17.03 3.98
CA ARG A 82 -40.61 -18.36 3.59
C ARG A 82 -42.13 -18.44 3.85
N PRO A 83 -42.99 -18.77 2.88
CA PRO A 83 -44.40 -18.98 3.17
C PRO A 83 -44.53 -20.27 3.99
N LEU A 84 -45.21 -20.18 5.12
CA LEU A 84 -45.61 -21.33 5.92
C LEU A 84 -46.63 -22.13 5.10
N SER A 85 -46.18 -23.22 4.48
CA SER A 85 -47.09 -24.26 3.98
C SER A 85 -47.69 -24.97 5.18
N GLY A 86 -48.99 -24.80 5.36
CA GLY A 86 -49.80 -25.50 6.35
C GLY A 86 -51.24 -25.57 5.87
N ALA A 87 -51.59 -26.70 5.26
CA ALA A 87 -52.90 -27.37 5.25
C ALA A 87 -52.83 -28.55 4.27
#